data_AF-A0A496UTC1-F1
#
_entry.id   AF-A0A496UTC1-F1
#
_cell.length_a   1.000
_cell.length_b   1.000
_cell.length_c   1.000
_cell.angle_alpha   90.00
_cell.angle_beta   90.00
_cell.angle_gamma   90.00
#
_symmetry.space_group_name_H-M   'P 1'
#
loop_
_entity.id
_entity.type
_entity.pdbx_description
1 polymer ?
#
loop_
_entity_poly.entity_id
_entity_poly.type
_entity_poly.pdbx_seq_one_letter_code
_entity_poly.pdbx_strand_id
1 'polypeptide(L)'
;ERATTVSDRIDRVVMHPWLGVPIFLAFMYVVFTVTFSVGTPLMDLLDQGFGWLGGTINGFWPAGSTSPLRSLLVDGIIGGVGGVVVFLPNIVLLFLAIAVLEGTGYMARAAFVMDRLMSKVGLHGKSFIPLLIGFGCTVPAIMATRTLESRRDRLITIMVLPLMSCGARLPIYALMIPAFFAPKWQGPMLWIIYVVGIVLALLGARLLRATMFRGESTPFLMELPPYRMPTATSLLMQVWIRAWLYLKKAGTVILGAAIILWFLASYPKPPADYVPPQGFDTVNGGGVAEVSVPYGEITDPDLAQSTELAYSISGRIGRLMEPLIRPMGFDWRIGTALVGATAAKEVFVAQMGVVFAVGEADETSDDLRQQLRARYSSLVGFCIMLFALISTPCVATFAITRQEAGGVSWAFAQGWGLTALAWILTVAVYQVGLLLGFGAGPAGGM
;
A
#
# COMPACT_ATOMS: atom_id res chain seq x y z
N GLU A 1 53.61 5.09 -6.63
CA GLU A 1 52.19 5.13 -7.06
C GLU A 1 51.48 3.86 -6.60
N ARG A 2 50.35 3.94 -5.89
CA ARG A 2 49.58 2.74 -5.54
C ARG A 2 48.86 2.26 -6.80
N ALA A 3 49.10 1.02 -7.21
CA ALA A 3 48.40 0.40 -8.33
C ALA A 3 46.89 0.48 -8.08
N THR A 4 46.14 1.12 -8.98
CA THR A 4 44.68 1.20 -8.89
C THR A 4 44.13 -0.21 -8.90
N THR A 5 43.53 -0.64 -7.80
CA THR A 5 42.88 -1.95 -7.73
C THR A 5 41.63 -1.96 -8.63
N VAL A 6 41.13 -3.14 -9.00
CA VAL A 6 39.88 -3.27 -9.78
C VAL A 6 38.72 -2.58 -9.03
N SER A 7 38.74 -2.59 -7.70
CA SER A 7 37.81 -1.84 -6.85
C SER A 7 37.89 -0.34 -7.11
N ASP A 8 39.09 0.26 -7.12
CA ASP A 8 39.26 1.71 -7.33
C ASP A 8 38.75 2.18 -8.69
N ARG A 9 38.89 1.32 -9.73
CA ARG A 9 38.40 1.64 -11.08
C ARG A 9 36.87 1.62 -11.15
N ILE A 10 36.22 0.66 -10.50
CA ILE A 10 34.75 0.57 -10.41
C ILE A 10 34.21 1.74 -9.56
N ASP A 11 34.85 2.00 -8.43
CA ASP A 11 34.49 3.05 -7.49
C ASP A 11 34.57 4.44 -8.15
N ARG A 12 35.52 4.70 -9.06
CA ARG A 12 35.62 5.95 -9.83
C ARG A 12 34.37 6.23 -10.68
N VAL A 13 33.72 5.18 -11.18
CA VAL A 13 32.51 5.29 -12.01
C VAL A 13 31.26 5.33 -11.13
N VAL A 14 31.16 4.40 -10.19
CA VAL A 14 29.99 4.23 -9.30
C VAL A 14 29.85 5.39 -8.31
N MET A 15 30.95 5.93 -7.79
CA MET A 15 30.93 7.03 -6.82
C MET A 15 31.07 8.42 -7.46
N HIS A 16 30.97 8.53 -8.79
CA HIS A 16 31.07 9.81 -9.46
C HIS A 16 29.92 10.74 -8.99
N PRO A 17 30.18 12.02 -8.66
CA PRO A 17 29.17 12.92 -8.08
C PRO A 17 27.91 13.11 -8.94
N TRP A 18 28.03 12.95 -10.26
CA TRP A 18 26.94 13.11 -11.23
C TRP A 18 26.47 11.79 -11.86
N LEU A 19 27.35 10.80 -12.01
CA LEU A 19 26.99 9.52 -12.65
C LEU A 19 26.56 8.47 -11.62
N GLY A 20 26.97 8.62 -10.35
CA GLY A 20 26.64 7.68 -9.29
C GLY A 20 25.14 7.58 -9.03
N VAL A 21 24.41 8.71 -8.99
CA VAL A 21 22.94 8.70 -8.79
C VAL A 21 22.22 8.04 -9.96
N PRO A 22 22.46 8.39 -11.25
CA PRO A 22 21.89 7.68 -12.39
C PRO A 22 22.23 6.19 -12.45
N ILE A 23 23.50 5.80 -12.23
CA ILE A 23 23.92 4.39 -12.21
C ILE A 23 23.18 3.63 -11.11
N PHE A 24 23.05 4.24 -9.95
CA PHE A 24 22.31 3.69 -8.84
C PHE A 24 20.83 3.50 -9.16
N LEU A 25 20.19 4.52 -9.73
CA LEU A 25 18.78 4.44 -10.17
C LEU A 25 18.59 3.38 -11.25
N ALA A 26 19.53 3.25 -12.20
CA ALA A 26 19.50 2.21 -13.22
C ALA A 26 19.63 0.80 -12.61
N PHE A 27 20.52 0.62 -11.63
CA PHE A 27 20.64 -0.65 -10.92
C PHE A 27 19.36 -0.99 -10.15
N MET A 28 18.77 0.01 -9.49
CA MET A 28 17.48 -0.15 -8.81
C MET A 28 16.33 -0.46 -9.76
N TYR A 29 16.30 0.19 -10.91
CA TYR A 29 15.34 -0.13 -11.97
C TYR A 29 15.44 -1.61 -12.36
N VAL A 30 16.65 -2.12 -12.61
CA VAL A 30 16.85 -3.55 -12.92
C VAL A 30 16.35 -4.46 -11.80
N VAL A 31 16.68 -4.15 -10.54
CA VAL A 31 16.21 -4.92 -9.39
C VAL A 31 14.68 -4.97 -9.33
N PHE A 32 14.00 -3.84 -9.46
CA PHE A 32 12.54 -3.79 -9.43
C PHE A 32 11.92 -4.48 -10.64
N THR A 33 12.45 -4.26 -11.85
CA THR A 33 11.98 -4.93 -13.07
C THR A 33 12.05 -6.44 -12.91
N VAL A 34 13.19 -6.99 -12.48
CA VAL A 34 13.35 -8.44 -12.26
C VAL A 34 12.42 -8.95 -11.16
N THR A 35 12.28 -8.20 -10.07
CA THR A 35 11.43 -8.58 -8.93
C THR A 35 9.97 -8.69 -9.36
N PHE A 36 9.43 -7.68 -10.06
CA PHE A 36 8.02 -7.69 -10.48
C PHE A 36 7.77 -8.57 -11.70
N SER A 37 8.70 -8.65 -12.66
CA SER A 37 8.50 -9.47 -13.87
C SER A 37 8.47 -10.96 -13.56
N VAL A 38 9.30 -11.43 -12.62
CA VAL A 38 9.31 -12.84 -12.18
C VAL A 38 8.28 -13.06 -11.07
N GLY A 39 8.04 -12.03 -10.26
CA GLY A 39 7.20 -12.10 -9.09
C GLY A 39 5.69 -12.16 -9.39
N THR A 40 5.17 -11.28 -10.26
CA THR A 40 3.73 -11.22 -10.58
C THR A 40 3.19 -12.56 -11.10
N PRO A 41 3.83 -13.26 -12.06
CA PRO A 41 3.34 -14.58 -12.50
C PRO A 41 3.28 -15.63 -11.38
N LEU A 42 4.19 -15.55 -10.41
CA LEU A 42 4.19 -16.44 -9.23
C LEU A 42 3.07 -16.08 -8.25
N MET A 43 2.74 -14.79 -8.13
CA MET A 43 1.60 -14.35 -7.32
C MET A 43 0.29 -14.87 -7.93
N ASP A 44 0.09 -14.67 -9.23
CA ASP A 44 -1.14 -15.07 -9.93
C ASP A 44 -1.36 -16.58 -9.84
N LEU A 45 -0.29 -17.37 -9.94
CA LEU A 45 -0.34 -18.83 -9.77
C LEU A 45 -0.79 -19.23 -8.35
N LEU A 46 -0.29 -18.55 -7.32
CA LEU A 46 -0.70 -18.79 -5.94
C LEU A 46 -2.16 -18.38 -5.73
N ASP A 47 -2.56 -17.23 -6.28
CA ASP A 47 -3.92 -16.71 -6.16
C ASP A 47 -4.95 -17.66 -6.78
N GLN A 48 -4.69 -18.13 -8.01
CA GLN A 48 -5.48 -19.18 -8.66
C GLN A 48 -5.53 -20.48 -7.83
N GLY A 49 -4.41 -20.86 -7.21
CA GLY A 49 -4.34 -22.02 -6.32
C GLY A 49 -5.22 -21.89 -5.09
N PHE A 50 -5.24 -20.71 -4.45
CA PHE A 50 -6.13 -20.42 -3.32
C PHE A 50 -7.59 -20.30 -3.76
N GLY A 51 -7.86 -19.72 -4.93
CA GLY A 51 -9.20 -19.69 -5.53
C GLY A 51 -9.77 -21.10 -5.78
N TRP A 52 -8.96 -22.00 -6.35
CA TRP A 52 -9.33 -23.40 -6.54
C TRP A 52 -9.60 -24.12 -5.21
N LEU A 53 -8.77 -23.87 -4.20
CA LEU A 53 -8.95 -24.43 -2.86
C LEU A 53 -10.25 -23.92 -2.20
N GLY A 54 -10.53 -22.62 -2.33
CA GLY A 54 -11.78 -22.00 -1.87
C GLY A 54 -13.02 -22.59 -2.56
N GLY A 55 -12.96 -22.76 -3.90
CA GLY A 55 -14.02 -23.40 -4.68
C GLY A 55 -14.27 -24.86 -4.29
N THR A 56 -13.21 -25.62 -4.04
CA THR A 56 -13.31 -27.02 -3.61
C THR A 56 -13.95 -27.14 -2.23
N ILE A 57 -13.57 -26.26 -1.29
CA ILE A 57 -14.18 -26.23 0.05
C ILE A 57 -15.65 -25.80 0.00
N ASN A 58 -15.98 -24.86 -0.87
CA ASN A 58 -17.37 -24.48 -1.15
C ASN A 58 -18.22 -25.66 -1.63
N GLY A 59 -17.65 -26.56 -2.42
CA GLY A 59 -18.34 -27.75 -2.94
C GLY A 59 -18.75 -28.79 -1.88
N PHE A 60 -18.18 -28.74 -0.67
CA PHE A 60 -18.57 -29.63 0.44
C PHE A 60 -19.84 -29.18 1.18
N TRP A 61 -20.33 -27.96 0.94
CA TRP A 61 -21.55 -27.45 1.56
C TRP A 61 -22.72 -27.42 0.55
N PRO A 62 -23.95 -27.81 0.95
CA PRO A 62 -25.12 -27.71 0.08
C PRO A 62 -25.38 -26.27 -0.35
N ALA A 63 -25.80 -26.09 -1.62
CA ALA A 63 -26.15 -24.80 -2.20
C ALA A 63 -27.24 -24.11 -1.36
N GLY A 64 -26.96 -22.90 -0.87
CA GLY A 64 -27.90 -22.09 -0.09
C GLY A 64 -27.75 -22.17 1.44
N SER A 65 -26.82 -22.96 1.99
CA SER A 65 -26.59 -22.93 3.45
C SER A 65 -25.76 -21.71 3.85
N THR A 66 -26.40 -20.73 4.50
CA THR A 66 -25.77 -19.55 5.11
C THR A 66 -25.04 -19.91 6.41
N SER A 67 -24.16 -20.91 6.35
CA SER A 67 -23.34 -21.33 7.49
C SER A 67 -22.26 -20.27 7.75
N PRO A 68 -22.19 -19.69 8.97
CA PRO A 68 -21.11 -18.78 9.36
C PRO A 68 -19.73 -19.43 9.28
N LEU A 69 -19.66 -20.75 9.43
CA LEU A 69 -18.41 -21.51 9.36
C LEU A 69 -17.86 -21.57 7.94
N ARG A 70 -18.73 -21.67 6.92
CA ARG A 70 -18.31 -21.69 5.51
C ARG A 70 -17.68 -20.35 5.12
N SER A 71 -18.38 -19.25 5.39
CA SER A 71 -17.88 -17.89 5.06
C SER A 71 -16.63 -17.53 5.86
N LEU A 72 -16.54 -17.93 7.13
CA LEU A 72 -15.30 -17.75 7.89
C LEU A 72 -14.12 -18.54 7.31
N LEU A 73 -14.34 -19.80 6.90
CA LEU A 73 -13.27 -20.65 6.37
C LEU A 73 -12.80 -20.18 4.98
N VAL A 74 -13.75 -19.89 4.09
CA VAL A 74 -13.46 -19.51 2.70
C VAL A 74 -13.05 -18.04 2.61
N ASP A 75 -13.90 -17.13 3.05
CA ASP A 75 -13.69 -15.69 2.86
C ASP A 75 -12.75 -15.12 3.93
N GLY A 76 -12.87 -15.58 5.17
CA GLY A 76 -12.05 -15.10 6.30
C GLY A 76 -10.64 -15.69 6.34
N ILE A 77 -10.53 -17.02 6.38
CA ILE A 77 -9.26 -17.72 6.60
C ILE A 77 -8.54 -17.97 5.28
N ILE A 78 -9.18 -18.56 4.27
CA ILE A 78 -8.52 -18.86 2.99
C ILE A 78 -8.21 -17.58 2.23
N GLY A 79 -9.17 -16.65 2.15
CA GLY A 79 -8.91 -15.31 1.61
C GLY A 79 -7.82 -14.57 2.38
N GLY A 80 -7.86 -14.59 3.72
CA GLY A 80 -6.87 -13.93 4.57
C GLY A 80 -5.45 -14.53 4.47
N VAL A 81 -5.31 -15.85 4.49
CA VAL A 81 -4.03 -16.55 4.32
C VAL A 81 -3.53 -16.41 2.89
N GLY A 82 -4.43 -16.54 1.91
CA GLY A 82 -4.15 -16.33 0.49
C GLY A 82 -3.51 -14.96 0.27
N GLY A 83 -4.15 -13.89 0.78
CA GLY A 83 -3.60 -12.54 0.72
C GLY A 83 -2.16 -12.45 1.24
N VAL A 84 -1.84 -13.04 2.41
CA VAL A 84 -0.46 -13.01 2.96
C VAL A 84 0.55 -13.77 2.10
N VAL A 85 0.18 -14.98 1.68
CA VAL A 85 1.07 -15.93 1.02
C VAL A 85 1.31 -15.55 -0.44
N VAL A 86 0.30 -14.98 -1.11
CA VAL A 86 0.37 -14.52 -2.49
C VAL A 86 1.46 -13.45 -2.66
N PHE A 87 1.71 -12.56 -1.70
CA PHE A 87 2.81 -11.58 -1.81
C PHE A 87 4.22 -12.11 -1.49
N LEU A 88 4.33 -13.34 -0.95
CA LEU A 88 5.61 -13.89 -0.50
C LEU A 88 6.67 -13.97 -1.62
N PRO A 89 6.36 -14.36 -2.88
CA PRO A 89 7.35 -14.45 -3.95
C PRO A 89 8.05 -13.10 -4.24
N ASN A 90 7.30 -12.01 -4.35
CA ASN A 90 7.87 -10.67 -4.58
C ASN A 90 8.80 -10.26 -3.45
N ILE A 91 8.42 -10.53 -2.20
CA ILE A 91 9.22 -10.21 -1.02
C ILE A 91 10.52 -11.02 -0.99
N VAL A 92 10.45 -12.31 -1.33
CA VAL A 92 11.61 -13.21 -1.44
C VAL A 92 12.60 -12.72 -2.51
N LEU A 93 12.10 -12.37 -3.70
CA LEU A 93 12.91 -11.83 -4.80
C LEU A 93 13.55 -10.48 -4.44
N LEU A 94 12.79 -9.59 -3.82
CA LEU A 94 13.30 -8.31 -3.34
C LEU A 94 14.41 -8.50 -2.29
N PHE A 95 14.20 -9.40 -1.33
CA PHE A 95 15.22 -9.73 -0.33
C PHE A 95 16.46 -10.35 -0.94
N LEU A 96 16.31 -11.19 -1.95
CA LEU A 96 17.43 -11.76 -2.69
C LEU A 96 18.25 -10.65 -3.36
N ALA A 97 17.58 -9.72 -4.06
CA ALA A 97 18.26 -8.60 -4.70
C ALA A 97 18.98 -7.69 -3.70
N ILE A 98 18.34 -7.36 -2.57
CA ILE A 98 18.97 -6.58 -1.49
C ILE A 98 20.14 -7.34 -0.89
N ALA A 99 20.03 -8.65 -0.65
CA ALA A 99 21.11 -9.46 -0.11
C ALA A 99 22.32 -9.53 -1.06
N VAL A 100 22.09 -9.59 -2.38
CA VAL A 100 23.15 -9.51 -3.39
C VAL A 100 23.85 -8.15 -3.34
N LEU A 101 23.09 -7.06 -3.22
CA LEU A 101 23.64 -5.71 -3.14
C LEU A 101 24.41 -5.41 -1.85
N GLU A 102 23.91 -5.95 -0.75
CA GLU A 102 24.54 -5.88 0.56
C GLU A 102 25.84 -6.71 0.57
N GLY A 103 25.76 -7.94 0.06
CA GLY A 103 26.88 -8.88 0.00
C GLY A 103 28.01 -8.46 -0.95
N THR A 104 27.68 -7.76 -2.04
CA THR A 104 28.68 -7.18 -2.95
C THR A 104 29.40 -5.95 -2.39
N GLY A 105 28.87 -5.35 -1.31
CA GLY A 105 29.36 -4.08 -0.77
C GLY A 105 28.93 -2.86 -1.57
N TYR A 106 28.07 -3.01 -2.59
CA TYR A 106 27.54 -1.88 -3.37
C TYR A 106 26.70 -0.94 -2.51
N MET A 107 25.98 -1.46 -1.51
CA MET A 107 25.17 -0.68 -0.57
C MET A 107 25.96 0.43 0.15
N ALA A 108 27.23 0.17 0.50
CA ALA A 108 28.08 1.18 1.13
C ALA A 108 28.40 2.36 0.19
N ARG A 109 28.64 2.08 -1.10
CA ARG A 109 28.88 3.11 -2.12
C ARG A 109 27.61 3.89 -2.44
N ALA A 110 26.48 3.19 -2.56
CA ALA A 110 25.18 3.81 -2.77
C ALA A 110 24.84 4.81 -1.64
N ALA A 111 25.07 4.43 -0.38
CA ALA A 111 24.88 5.33 0.75
C ALA A 111 25.79 6.56 0.68
N PHE A 112 27.06 6.40 0.27
CA PHE A 112 28.00 7.51 0.09
C PHE A 112 27.55 8.49 -1.00
N VAL A 113 27.10 7.98 -2.16
CA VAL A 113 26.57 8.81 -3.26
C VAL A 113 25.33 9.59 -2.81
N MET A 114 24.47 8.96 -2.00
CA MET A 114 23.21 9.56 -1.54
C MET A 114 23.37 10.45 -0.31
N ASP A 115 24.52 10.44 0.35
CA ASP A 115 24.78 11.25 1.55
C ASP A 115 24.65 12.75 1.26
N ARG A 116 25.10 13.22 0.09
CA ARG A 116 24.93 14.63 -0.31
C ARG A 116 23.45 15.05 -0.42
N LEU A 117 22.56 14.14 -0.83
CA LEU A 117 21.13 14.43 -0.92
C LEU A 117 20.48 14.36 0.48
N MET A 118 20.83 13.35 1.27
CA MET A 118 20.25 13.12 2.60
C MET A 118 20.70 14.16 3.62
N SER A 119 21.97 14.57 3.60
CA SER A 119 22.51 15.61 4.48
C SER A 119 21.80 16.96 4.34
N LYS A 120 21.30 17.31 3.15
CA LYS A 120 20.46 18.51 2.93
C LYS A 120 19.12 18.45 3.67
N VAL A 121 18.53 17.27 3.74
CA VAL A 121 17.32 16.98 4.53
C VAL A 121 17.65 16.85 6.01
N GLY A 122 18.91 16.53 6.31
CA GLY A 122 19.42 16.35 7.64
C GLY A 122 19.47 14.90 8.12
N LEU A 123 19.29 13.96 7.21
CA LEU A 123 19.42 12.55 7.51
C LEU A 123 20.83 12.08 7.15
N HIS A 124 21.25 11.02 7.83
CA HIS A 124 22.46 10.29 7.50
C HIS A 124 22.30 9.55 6.15
N GLY A 125 23.33 9.50 5.30
CA GLY A 125 23.28 8.81 3.99
C GLY A 125 22.82 7.35 4.07
N LYS A 126 23.15 6.62 5.15
CA LYS A 126 22.64 5.25 5.41
C LYS A 126 21.10 5.18 5.48
N SER A 127 20.42 6.26 5.84
CA SER A 127 18.93 6.32 5.94
C SER A 127 18.25 6.17 4.59
N PHE A 128 18.98 6.46 3.50
CA PHE A 128 18.47 6.27 2.15
C PHE A 128 18.25 4.78 1.80
N ILE A 129 19.05 3.86 2.37
CA ILE A 129 18.91 2.42 2.09
C ILE A 129 17.52 1.91 2.52
N PRO A 130 17.05 2.11 3.77
CA PRO A 130 15.68 1.80 4.13
C PRO A 130 14.64 2.49 3.24
N LEU A 131 14.79 3.79 2.97
CA LEU A 131 13.83 4.57 2.18
C LEU A 131 13.59 3.96 0.79
N LEU A 132 14.67 3.52 0.14
CA LEU A 132 14.61 2.84 -1.13
C LEU A 132 13.91 1.47 -1.03
N ILE A 133 14.23 0.67 -0.02
CA ILE A 133 13.58 -0.63 0.22
C ILE A 133 12.06 -0.43 0.43
N GLY A 134 11.66 0.74 0.95
CA GLY A 134 10.27 1.14 1.18
C GLY A 134 9.41 1.17 -0.09
N PHE A 135 9.99 1.39 -1.27
CA PHE A 135 9.26 1.30 -2.55
C PHE A 135 8.82 -0.12 -2.89
N GLY A 136 9.54 -1.13 -2.38
CA GLY A 136 9.09 -2.52 -2.46
C GLY A 136 8.03 -2.79 -1.40
N CYS A 137 8.45 -2.81 -0.14
CA CYS A 137 7.56 -3.02 1.00
C CYS A 137 8.06 -2.26 2.23
N THR A 138 7.14 -1.59 2.93
CA THR A 138 7.46 -0.77 4.11
C THR A 138 7.91 -1.62 5.30
N VAL A 139 7.37 -2.84 5.46
CA VAL A 139 7.73 -3.75 6.56
C VAL A 139 9.24 -4.08 6.60
N PRO A 140 9.84 -4.64 5.53
CA PRO A 140 11.28 -4.91 5.51
C PRO A 140 12.13 -3.64 5.54
N ALA A 141 11.62 -2.54 4.98
CA ALA A 141 12.30 -1.25 5.04
C ALA A 141 12.44 -0.77 6.49
N ILE A 142 11.38 -0.88 7.31
CA ILE A 142 11.43 -0.54 8.73
C ILE A 142 12.44 -1.43 9.47
N MET A 143 12.47 -2.74 9.19
CA MET A 143 13.47 -3.64 9.79
C MET A 143 14.91 -3.29 9.39
N ALA A 144 15.12 -2.83 8.15
CA ALA A 144 16.44 -2.41 7.66
C ALA A 144 16.96 -1.15 8.38
N THR A 145 16.10 -0.37 9.03
CA THR A 145 16.51 0.81 9.84
C THR A 145 17.38 0.43 11.04
N ARG A 146 17.47 -0.85 11.44
CA ARG A 146 18.41 -1.34 12.46
C ARG A 146 19.88 -1.10 12.11
N THR A 147 20.18 -0.90 10.84
CA THR A 147 21.53 -0.54 10.35
C THR A 147 21.91 0.91 10.67
N LEU A 148 20.95 1.74 11.12
CA LEU A 148 21.18 3.13 11.50
C LEU A 148 21.68 3.19 12.95
N GLU A 149 22.85 3.79 13.13
CA GLU A 149 23.54 3.92 14.43
C GLU A 149 22.81 4.90 15.36
N SER A 150 22.32 6.01 14.80
CA SER A 150 21.57 7.02 15.55
C SER A 150 20.12 6.60 15.74
N ARG A 151 19.69 6.50 17.01
CA ARG A 151 18.28 6.23 17.35
C ARG A 151 17.34 7.31 16.78
N ARG A 152 17.79 8.57 16.68
CA ARG A 152 16.99 9.67 16.12
C ARG A 152 16.76 9.48 14.63
N ASP A 153 17.82 9.24 13.87
CA ASP A 153 17.72 9.00 12.42
C ASP A 153 16.90 7.75 12.14
N ARG A 154 17.04 6.72 12.99
CA ARG A 154 16.21 5.53 12.95
C ARG A 154 14.72 5.86 13.09
N LEU A 155 14.34 6.60 14.13
CA LEU A 155 12.93 6.97 14.36
C LEU A 155 12.38 7.85 13.25
N ILE A 156 13.12 8.86 12.77
CA ILE A 156 12.68 9.71 11.67
C ILE A 156 12.46 8.87 10.41
N THR A 157 13.42 7.99 10.08
CA THR A 157 13.32 7.11 8.91
C THR A 157 12.10 6.19 9.02
N ILE A 158 11.88 5.56 10.18
CA ILE A 158 10.69 4.74 10.44
C ILE A 158 9.41 5.52 10.18
N MET A 159 9.33 6.78 10.64
CA MET A 159 8.13 7.62 10.52
C MET A 159 7.79 8.02 9.07
N VAL A 160 8.81 8.30 8.25
CA VAL A 160 8.62 8.74 6.86
C VAL A 160 8.52 7.59 5.86
N LEU A 161 8.94 6.38 6.24
CA LEU A 161 8.95 5.21 5.35
C LEU A 161 7.59 4.90 4.68
N PRO A 162 6.43 5.02 5.36
CA PRO A 162 5.14 4.83 4.70
C PRO A 162 4.76 5.87 3.64
N LEU A 163 5.44 7.02 3.59
CA LEU A 163 5.23 8.00 2.52
C LEU A 163 5.86 7.55 1.20
N MET A 164 6.76 6.56 1.24
CA MET A 164 7.22 5.86 0.04
C MET A 164 6.12 4.94 -0.47
N SER A 165 5.84 4.99 -1.78
CA SER A 165 4.80 4.17 -2.39
C SER A 165 5.27 2.73 -2.54
N CYS A 166 4.74 1.83 -1.72
CA CYS A 166 5.02 0.40 -1.80
C CYS A 166 4.17 -0.29 -2.88
N GLY A 167 4.59 -1.50 -3.30
CA GLY A 167 3.90 -2.27 -4.34
C GLY A 167 2.42 -2.54 -4.05
N ALA A 168 2.03 -2.68 -2.77
CA ALA A 168 0.63 -2.92 -2.37
C ALA A 168 -0.32 -1.75 -2.66
N ARG A 169 0.19 -0.56 -3.02
CA ARG A 169 -0.63 0.57 -3.47
C ARG A 169 -0.90 0.55 -4.98
N LEU A 170 -0.14 -0.25 -5.74
CA LEU A 170 -0.27 -0.32 -7.19
C LEU A 170 -1.68 -0.73 -7.65
N PRO A 171 -2.40 -1.69 -7.03
CA PRO A 171 -3.76 -2.02 -7.45
C PRO A 171 -4.71 -0.82 -7.40
N ILE A 172 -4.59 0.04 -6.38
CA ILE A 172 -5.40 1.27 -6.27
C ILE A 172 -5.08 2.21 -7.44
N TYR A 173 -3.80 2.41 -7.76
CA TYR A 173 -3.42 3.27 -8.89
C TYR A 173 -3.80 2.66 -10.24
N ALA A 174 -3.65 1.34 -10.38
CA ALA A 174 -4.01 0.59 -11.58
C ALA A 174 -5.52 0.58 -11.84
N LEU A 175 -6.34 0.69 -10.80
CA LEU A 175 -7.79 0.90 -10.92
C LEU A 175 -8.12 2.37 -11.22
N MET A 176 -7.62 3.30 -10.41
CA MET A 176 -8.02 4.72 -10.46
C MET A 176 -7.48 5.45 -11.70
N ILE A 177 -6.25 5.16 -12.14
CA ILE A 177 -5.62 5.89 -13.24
C ILE A 177 -6.36 5.62 -14.57
N PRO A 178 -6.59 4.36 -14.99
CA PRO A 178 -7.38 4.08 -16.18
C PRO A 178 -8.84 4.48 -16.03
N ALA A 179 -9.42 4.42 -14.82
CA ALA A 179 -10.78 4.90 -14.58
C ALA A 179 -10.92 6.39 -14.91
N PHE A 180 -10.02 7.27 -14.47
CA PHE A 180 -10.26 8.71 -14.58
C PHE A 180 -9.43 9.45 -15.65
N PHE A 181 -8.35 8.85 -16.15
CA PHE A 181 -7.40 9.53 -17.02
C PHE A 181 -7.25 8.84 -18.38
N ALA A 182 -7.24 9.65 -19.44
CA ALA A 182 -7.00 9.18 -20.80
C ALA A 182 -5.63 8.49 -20.94
N PRO A 183 -5.46 7.50 -21.84
CA PRO A 183 -4.23 6.71 -21.98
C PRO A 183 -2.92 7.52 -22.00
N LYS A 184 -2.94 8.68 -22.67
CA LYS A 184 -1.79 9.61 -22.74
C LYS A 184 -1.30 10.15 -21.39
N TRP A 185 -2.20 10.24 -20.39
CA TRP A 185 -1.90 10.81 -19.07
C TRP A 185 -1.67 9.75 -17.98
N GLN A 186 -1.87 8.46 -18.28
CA GLN A 186 -1.79 7.40 -17.27
C GLN A 186 -0.36 7.25 -16.70
N GLY A 187 0.64 7.16 -17.58
CA GLY A 187 2.05 7.09 -17.16
C GLY A 187 2.52 8.33 -16.39
N PRO A 188 2.29 9.56 -16.91
CA PRO A 188 2.61 10.79 -16.18
C PRO A 188 1.92 10.90 -14.82
N MET A 189 0.67 10.45 -14.69
CA MET A 189 -0.06 10.49 -13.42
C MET A 189 0.59 9.58 -12.37
N LEU A 190 0.94 8.35 -12.77
CA LEU A 190 1.68 7.43 -11.90
C LEU A 190 3.05 8.03 -11.50
N TRP A 191 3.74 8.69 -12.42
CA TRP A 191 5.00 9.35 -12.11
C TRP A 191 4.82 10.50 -11.10
N ILE A 192 3.80 11.34 -11.28
CA ILE A 192 3.48 12.46 -10.37
C ILE A 192 3.20 11.94 -8.96
N ILE A 193 2.37 10.90 -8.78
CA ILE A 193 2.02 10.40 -7.45
C ILE A 193 3.25 9.82 -6.73
N TYR A 194 4.17 9.17 -7.46
CA TYR A 194 5.43 8.68 -6.90
C TYR A 194 6.36 9.83 -6.48
N VAL A 195 6.48 10.87 -7.32
CA VAL A 195 7.28 12.07 -6.99
C VAL A 195 6.70 12.79 -5.77
N VAL A 196 5.37 12.93 -5.68
CA VAL A 196 4.69 13.50 -4.51
C VAL A 196 5.04 12.73 -3.24
N GLY A 197 5.04 11.39 -3.29
CA GLY A 197 5.43 10.55 -2.14
C GLY A 197 6.86 10.79 -1.68
N ILE A 198 7.81 10.84 -2.61
CA ILE A 198 9.22 11.16 -2.32
C ILE A 198 9.33 12.54 -1.69
N VAL A 199 8.72 13.56 -2.30
CA VAL A 199 8.79 14.94 -1.81
C VAL A 199 8.19 15.03 -0.40
N LEU A 200 7.03 14.42 -0.15
CA LEU A 200 6.40 14.39 1.17
C LEU A 200 7.27 13.66 2.19
N ALA A 201 7.93 12.56 1.82
CA ALA A 201 8.84 11.85 2.72
C ALA A 201 10.05 12.70 3.11
N LEU A 202 10.65 13.42 2.16
CA LEU A 202 11.80 14.30 2.42
C LEU A 202 11.39 15.55 3.24
N LEU A 203 10.24 16.16 2.92
CA LEU A 203 9.69 17.28 3.69
C LEU A 203 9.31 16.85 5.11
N GLY A 204 8.65 15.69 5.26
CA GLY A 204 8.32 15.10 6.54
C GLY A 204 9.55 14.81 7.38
N ALA A 205 10.62 14.25 6.78
CA ALA A 205 11.88 14.00 7.47
C ALA A 205 12.51 15.31 7.98
N ARG A 206 12.54 16.34 7.13
CA ARG A 206 13.05 17.67 7.50
C ARG A 206 12.23 18.29 8.63
N LEU A 207 10.90 18.19 8.56
CA LEU A 207 9.98 18.72 9.58
C LEU A 207 10.17 18.00 10.92
N LEU A 208 10.23 16.66 10.92
CA LEU A 208 10.46 15.85 12.11
C LEU A 208 11.81 16.13 12.77
N ARG A 209 12.86 16.33 11.95
CA ARG A 209 14.19 16.71 12.43
C ARG A 209 14.19 18.09 13.09
N ALA A 210 13.50 19.06 12.49
CA ALA A 210 13.45 20.43 13.01
C ALA A 210 12.60 20.56 14.29
N THR A 211 11.55 19.76 14.40
CA THR A 211 10.56 19.84 15.49
C THR A 211 10.84 18.85 16.62
N MET A 212 10.64 17.55 16.41
CA MET A 212 10.67 16.51 17.45
C MET A 212 12.07 15.98 17.78
N PHE A 213 13.02 16.00 16.84
CA PHE A 213 14.31 15.32 16.98
C PHE A 213 15.52 16.23 16.72
N ARG A 214 15.62 17.33 17.49
CA ARG A 214 16.74 18.28 17.37
C ARG A 214 18.09 17.66 17.76
N GLY A 215 19.13 17.90 16.97
CA GLY A 215 20.51 17.51 17.27
C GLY A 215 21.46 17.53 16.07
N GLU A 216 22.76 17.49 16.34
CA GLU A 216 23.81 17.43 15.31
C GLU A 216 23.85 16.07 14.62
N SER A 217 24.12 16.06 13.31
CA SER A 217 24.44 14.85 12.56
C SER A 217 25.82 14.35 12.97
N THR A 218 25.92 13.09 13.40
CA THR A 218 27.20 12.46 13.75
C THR A 218 28.15 12.50 12.55
N PRO A 219 29.44 12.88 12.74
CA PRO A 219 30.42 12.91 11.65
C PRO A 219 30.54 11.54 10.98
N PHE A 220 30.36 11.51 9.66
CA PHE A 220 30.38 10.28 8.87
C PHE A 220 31.82 9.89 8.51
N LEU A 221 32.43 9.00 9.29
CA LEU A 221 33.64 8.28 8.88
C LEU A 221 33.22 6.89 8.38
N MET A 222 32.98 6.77 7.08
CA MET A 222 32.63 5.49 6.46
C MET A 222 33.88 4.82 5.92
N GLU A 223 34.36 3.78 6.60
CA GLU A 223 35.32 2.87 6.00
C GLU A 223 34.62 2.07 4.90
N LEU A 224 35.04 2.27 3.64
CA LEU A 224 34.47 1.57 2.49
C LEU A 224 34.92 0.10 2.50
N PRO A 225 34.00 -0.88 2.64
CA PRO A 225 34.38 -2.29 2.62
C PRO A 225 34.83 -2.72 1.22
N PRO A 226 35.81 -3.64 1.09
CA PRO A 226 36.23 -4.15 -0.22
C PRO A 226 35.07 -4.89 -0.90
N TYR A 227 35.03 -4.87 -2.25
CA TYR A 227 34.10 -5.72 -3.01
C TYR A 227 34.36 -7.19 -2.68
N ARG A 228 33.29 -7.92 -2.32
CA ARG A 228 33.32 -9.36 -2.08
C ARG A 228 32.16 -10.01 -2.81
N MET A 229 32.37 -11.17 -3.42
CA MET A 229 31.25 -11.92 -4.01
C MET A 229 30.52 -12.65 -2.88
N PRO A 230 29.21 -12.43 -2.69
CA PRO A 230 28.46 -13.15 -1.68
C PRO A 230 28.37 -14.64 -2.04
N THR A 231 28.47 -15.50 -1.02
CA THR A 231 28.26 -16.95 -1.21
C THR A 231 26.76 -17.24 -1.38
N ALA A 232 26.42 -18.12 -2.31
CA ALA A 232 25.02 -18.50 -2.59
C ALA A 232 24.29 -19.00 -1.32
N THR A 233 25.00 -19.74 -0.46
CA THR A 233 24.48 -20.22 0.82
C THR A 233 24.10 -19.08 1.76
N SER A 234 24.92 -18.03 1.86
CA SER A 234 24.61 -16.86 2.70
C SER A 234 23.40 -16.11 2.15
N LEU A 235 23.30 -15.96 0.83
CA LEU A 235 22.15 -15.31 0.20
C LEU A 235 20.85 -16.07 0.48
N LEU A 236 20.83 -17.38 0.20
CA LEU A 236 19.65 -18.22 0.41
C LEU A 236 19.23 -18.27 1.88
N MET A 237 20.18 -18.39 2.81
CA MET A 237 19.88 -18.40 4.23
C MET A 237 19.32 -17.05 4.71
N GLN A 238 19.89 -15.93 4.26
CA GLN A 238 19.40 -14.59 4.60
C GLN A 238 17.98 -14.36 4.07
N VAL A 239 17.71 -14.78 2.83
CA VAL A 239 16.38 -14.72 2.22
C VAL A 239 15.38 -15.58 2.99
N TRP A 240 15.75 -16.83 3.31
CA TRP A 240 14.90 -17.76 4.05
C TRP A 240 14.52 -17.23 5.44
N ILE A 241 15.49 -16.75 6.21
CA ILE A 241 15.26 -16.20 7.55
C ILE A 241 14.31 -14.99 7.49
N ARG A 242 14.52 -14.09 6.53
CA ARG A 242 13.68 -12.89 6.36
C ARG A 242 12.27 -13.23 5.89
N ALA A 243 12.13 -14.18 4.96
CA ALA A 243 10.85 -14.68 4.49
C ALA A 243 10.04 -15.38 5.60
N TRP A 244 10.70 -16.21 6.41
CA TRP A 244 10.08 -16.87 7.56
C TRP A 244 9.63 -15.86 8.64
N LEU A 245 10.46 -14.85 8.91
CA LEU A 245 10.10 -13.75 9.82
C LEU A 245 8.88 -12.98 9.33
N TYR A 246 8.79 -12.69 8.02
CA TYR A 246 7.61 -12.08 7.42
C TYR A 246 6.38 -12.96 7.62
N LEU A 247 6.45 -14.25 7.28
CA LEU A 247 5.31 -15.16 7.38
C LEU A 247 4.83 -15.31 8.84
N LYS A 248 5.75 -15.48 9.79
CA LYS A 248 5.40 -15.68 11.21
C LYS A 248 4.87 -14.40 11.88
N LYS A 249 5.50 -13.24 11.63
CA LYS A 249 5.16 -11.99 12.32
C LYS A 249 4.11 -11.17 11.58
N ALA A 250 4.26 -10.95 10.28
CA ALA A 250 3.29 -10.20 9.50
C ALA A 250 2.07 -11.06 9.19
N GLY A 251 2.27 -12.33 8.81
CA GLY A 251 1.17 -13.21 8.43
C GLY A 251 0.15 -13.47 9.55
N THR A 252 0.59 -13.70 10.79
CA THR A 252 -0.32 -13.89 11.93
C THR A 252 -1.14 -12.63 12.23
N VAL A 253 -0.53 -11.46 12.11
CA VAL A 253 -1.19 -10.17 12.33
C VAL A 253 -2.17 -9.86 11.20
N ILE A 254 -1.80 -10.10 9.94
CA ILE A 254 -2.67 -9.89 8.77
C ILE A 254 -3.85 -10.85 8.82
N LEU A 255 -3.64 -12.14 9.13
CA LEU A 255 -4.71 -13.12 9.28
C LEU A 255 -5.71 -12.69 10.37
N GLY A 256 -5.22 -12.24 11.52
CA GLY A 256 -6.09 -11.70 12.57
C GLY A 256 -6.89 -10.48 12.11
N ALA A 257 -6.25 -9.56 11.38
CA ALA A 257 -6.93 -8.40 10.81
C ALA A 257 -7.96 -8.79 9.74
N ALA A 258 -7.68 -9.78 8.89
CA ALA A 258 -8.59 -10.29 7.88
C ALA A 258 -9.83 -10.92 8.50
N ILE A 259 -9.69 -11.74 9.55
CA ILE A 259 -10.82 -12.33 10.29
C ILE A 259 -11.67 -11.22 10.94
N ILE A 260 -11.05 -10.21 11.54
CA ILE A 260 -11.77 -9.08 12.14
C ILE A 260 -12.51 -8.27 11.08
N LEU A 261 -11.85 -7.95 9.95
CA LEU A 261 -12.50 -7.22 8.86
C LEU A 261 -13.64 -8.01 8.24
N TRP A 262 -13.46 -9.31 8.02
CA TRP A 262 -14.52 -10.21 7.58
C TRP A 262 -15.71 -10.13 8.54
N PHE A 263 -15.47 -10.25 9.86
CA PHE A 263 -16.54 -10.15 10.85
C PHE A 263 -17.26 -8.79 10.79
N LEU A 264 -16.50 -7.69 10.67
CA LEU A 264 -17.05 -6.34 10.58
C LEU A 264 -17.83 -6.11 9.27
N ALA A 265 -17.43 -6.75 8.18
CA ALA A 265 -18.06 -6.63 6.86
C ALA A 265 -19.27 -7.55 6.68
N SER A 266 -19.30 -8.69 7.38
CA SER A 266 -20.38 -9.68 7.26
C SER A 266 -21.45 -9.56 8.35
N TYR A 267 -21.16 -8.90 9.47
CA TYR A 267 -22.09 -8.78 10.59
C TYR A 267 -22.36 -7.32 11.00
N PRO A 268 -23.59 -7.01 11.47
CA PRO A 268 -24.79 -7.86 11.49
C PRO A 268 -25.37 -8.07 10.08
N LYS A 269 -26.13 -9.16 9.88
CA LYS A 269 -26.87 -9.39 8.64
C LYS A 269 -28.17 -8.58 8.60
N PRO A 270 -28.57 -8.02 7.44
CA PRO A 270 -29.82 -7.29 7.32
C PRO A 270 -31.03 -8.22 7.55
N PRO A 271 -32.08 -7.76 8.26
CA PRO A 271 -33.36 -8.47 8.28
C PRO A 271 -34.00 -8.46 6.88
N ALA A 272 -34.89 -9.42 6.58
CA ALA A 272 -35.51 -9.57 5.25
C ALA A 272 -36.27 -8.31 4.80
N ASP A 273 -36.84 -7.56 5.73
CA ASP A 273 -37.59 -6.32 5.49
C ASP A 273 -36.69 -5.08 5.38
N TYR A 274 -35.37 -5.24 5.46
CA TYR A 274 -34.44 -4.12 5.36
C TYR A 274 -34.43 -3.57 3.93
N VAL A 275 -34.77 -2.29 3.81
CA VAL A 275 -34.58 -1.51 2.59
C VAL A 275 -33.29 -0.71 2.73
N PRO A 276 -32.35 -0.80 1.78
CA PRO A 276 -31.15 0.01 1.82
C PRO A 276 -31.52 1.51 1.82
N PRO A 277 -30.82 2.35 2.60
CA PRO A 277 -31.19 3.77 2.73
C PRO A 277 -30.88 4.57 1.46
N GLN A 278 -31.55 5.70 1.32
CA GLN A 278 -31.46 6.64 0.18
C GLN A 278 -30.00 6.96 -0.19
N GLY A 279 -29.70 6.94 -1.50
CA GLY A 279 -28.33 7.06 -2.05
C GLY A 279 -27.57 5.73 -2.18
N PHE A 280 -28.20 4.61 -1.85
CA PHE A 280 -27.75 3.27 -2.23
C PHE A 280 -28.23 2.93 -3.64
N ASP A 281 -27.55 3.50 -4.63
CA ASP A 281 -27.85 3.28 -6.04
C ASP A 281 -26.85 2.30 -6.66
N THR A 282 -27.30 1.42 -7.55
CA THR A 282 -26.41 0.66 -8.44
C THR A 282 -26.45 1.25 -9.85
N VAL A 283 -25.29 1.26 -10.52
CA VAL A 283 -25.20 1.70 -11.91
C VAL A 283 -25.41 0.48 -12.79
N ASN A 284 -26.67 0.16 -13.07
CA ASN A 284 -27.01 -0.86 -14.06
C ASN A 284 -27.06 -0.23 -15.45
N GLY A 285 -26.04 -0.49 -16.27
CA GLY A 285 -26.08 -0.49 -17.74
C GLY A 285 -26.83 0.64 -18.49
N GLY A 286 -27.00 1.83 -17.90
CA GLY A 286 -27.80 2.90 -18.51
C GLY A 286 -28.30 3.99 -17.57
N GLY A 287 -28.11 3.87 -16.25
CA GLY A 287 -28.45 4.93 -15.30
C GLY A 287 -28.19 4.54 -13.84
N VAL A 288 -28.26 5.54 -12.96
CA VAL A 288 -28.24 5.38 -11.51
C VAL A 288 -29.66 4.94 -11.09
N ALA A 289 -29.84 3.68 -10.73
CA ALA A 289 -31.13 3.16 -10.26
C ALA A 289 -31.09 3.00 -8.74
N GLU A 290 -32.01 3.66 -8.04
CA GLU A 290 -32.14 3.58 -6.59
C GLU A 290 -32.73 2.21 -6.22
N VAL A 291 -32.06 1.48 -5.34
CA VAL A 291 -32.49 0.13 -4.94
C VAL A 291 -33.60 0.26 -3.90
N SER A 292 -34.85 0.17 -4.34
CA SER A 292 -36.04 0.37 -3.48
C SER A 292 -36.68 -0.93 -2.98
N VAL A 293 -36.12 -2.09 -3.29
CA VAL A 293 -36.67 -3.41 -2.92
C VAL A 293 -36.12 -3.90 -1.57
N PRO A 294 -36.95 -4.58 -0.75
CA PRO A 294 -36.48 -5.24 0.48
C PRO A 294 -35.40 -6.29 0.21
N TYR A 295 -34.45 -6.42 1.13
CA TYR A 295 -33.33 -7.37 1.01
C TYR A 295 -33.78 -8.81 0.73
N GLY A 296 -34.89 -9.27 1.31
CA GLY A 296 -35.42 -10.62 1.09
C GLY A 296 -35.90 -10.91 -0.33
N GLU A 297 -36.14 -9.88 -1.15
CA GLU A 297 -36.61 -9.99 -2.53
C GLU A 297 -35.47 -9.83 -3.56
N ILE A 298 -34.24 -9.56 -3.11
CA ILE A 298 -33.08 -9.42 -3.97
C ILE A 298 -32.66 -10.80 -4.51
N THR A 299 -32.83 -11.00 -5.82
CA THR A 299 -32.42 -12.23 -6.52
C THR A 299 -30.98 -12.19 -7.05
N ASP A 300 -30.41 -10.99 -7.19
CA ASP A 300 -29.04 -10.79 -7.67
C ASP A 300 -28.03 -10.98 -6.52
N PRO A 301 -27.11 -11.96 -6.62
CA PRO A 301 -26.13 -12.23 -5.57
C PRO A 301 -25.19 -11.05 -5.28
N ASP A 302 -24.80 -10.27 -6.29
CA ASP A 302 -23.85 -9.17 -6.14
C ASP A 302 -24.52 -7.97 -5.45
N LEU A 303 -25.78 -7.71 -5.80
CA LEU A 303 -26.60 -6.72 -5.13
C LEU A 303 -26.89 -7.11 -3.67
N ALA A 304 -27.12 -8.39 -3.40
CA ALA A 304 -27.30 -8.89 -2.04
C ALA A 304 -26.05 -8.66 -1.18
N GLN A 305 -24.86 -8.98 -1.70
CA GLN A 305 -23.59 -8.76 -1.00
C GLN A 305 -23.32 -7.27 -0.71
N SER A 306 -23.56 -6.40 -1.69
CA SER A 306 -23.41 -4.94 -1.50
C SER A 306 -24.35 -4.39 -0.41
N THR A 307 -25.58 -4.93 -0.33
CA THR A 307 -26.59 -4.55 0.66
C THR A 307 -26.21 -5.07 2.06
N GLU A 308 -25.69 -6.30 2.16
CA GLU A 308 -25.14 -6.84 3.41
C GLU A 308 -23.99 -5.95 3.93
N LEU A 309 -23.04 -5.60 3.06
CA LEU A 309 -21.90 -4.76 3.41
C LEU A 309 -22.35 -3.37 3.89
N ALA A 310 -23.36 -2.77 3.26
CA ALA A 310 -23.90 -1.48 3.67
C ALA A 310 -24.56 -1.51 5.06
N TYR A 311 -25.19 -2.63 5.44
CA TYR A 311 -25.83 -2.79 6.75
C TYR A 311 -24.85 -3.22 7.86
N SER A 312 -23.75 -3.86 7.47
CA SER A 312 -22.70 -4.36 8.36
C SER A 312 -22.04 -3.27 9.21
N ILE A 313 -21.24 -3.68 10.21
CA ILE A 313 -20.49 -2.73 11.04
C ILE A 313 -19.53 -1.88 10.19
N SER A 314 -18.89 -2.46 9.17
CA SER A 314 -18.00 -1.70 8.27
C SER A 314 -18.77 -0.64 7.50
N GLY A 315 -19.96 -0.97 6.98
CA GLY A 315 -20.89 -0.03 6.34
C GLY A 315 -21.29 1.13 7.25
N ARG A 316 -21.64 0.82 8.51
CA ARG A 316 -21.97 1.82 9.53
C ARG A 316 -20.79 2.72 9.87
N ILE A 317 -19.58 2.17 9.99
CA ILE A 317 -18.35 2.95 10.21
C ILE A 317 -18.11 3.88 9.01
N GLY A 318 -18.27 3.40 7.78
CA GLY A 318 -18.15 4.21 6.57
C GLY A 318 -19.07 5.44 6.58
N ARG A 319 -20.34 5.24 6.96
CA ARG A 319 -21.32 6.34 7.10
C ARG A 319 -21.03 7.27 8.28
N LEU A 320 -20.54 6.73 9.40
CA LEU A 320 -20.11 7.54 10.54
C LEU A 320 -18.92 8.44 10.18
N MET A 321 -18.03 7.94 9.30
CA MET A 321 -16.88 8.69 8.79
C MET A 321 -17.25 9.70 7.70
N GLU A 322 -18.39 9.53 7.03
CA GLU A 322 -18.87 10.40 5.94
C GLU A 322 -18.75 11.92 6.22
N PRO A 323 -19.25 12.47 7.34
CA PRO A 323 -19.12 13.91 7.61
C PRO A 323 -17.66 14.39 7.68
N LEU A 324 -16.74 13.52 8.11
CA LEU A 324 -15.32 13.84 8.17
C LEU A 324 -14.65 13.74 6.79
N ILE A 325 -15.10 12.82 5.92
CA ILE A 325 -14.47 12.59 4.61
C ILE A 325 -15.13 13.36 3.46
N ARG A 326 -16.36 13.85 3.64
CA ARG A 326 -17.09 14.68 2.66
C ARG A 326 -16.31 15.92 2.19
N PRO A 327 -15.56 16.64 3.04
CA PRO A 327 -14.72 17.77 2.60
C PRO A 327 -13.60 17.39 1.61
N MET A 328 -13.26 16.11 1.49
CA MET A 328 -12.30 15.57 0.50
C MET A 328 -12.98 15.13 -0.80
N GLY A 329 -14.31 15.24 -0.90
CA GLY A 329 -15.09 14.72 -2.01
C GLY A 329 -15.35 13.21 -1.92
N PHE A 330 -15.17 12.60 -0.75
CA PHE A 330 -15.41 11.17 -0.53
C PHE A 330 -16.79 10.94 0.08
N ASP A 331 -17.39 9.81 -0.26
CA ASP A 331 -18.66 9.32 0.27
C ASP A 331 -18.45 8.10 1.17
N TRP A 332 -19.54 7.60 1.77
CA TRP A 332 -19.49 6.44 2.66
C TRP A 332 -18.91 5.18 1.98
N ARG A 333 -19.06 5.03 0.66
CA ARG A 333 -18.50 3.92 -0.15
C ARG A 333 -16.98 3.93 -0.15
N ILE A 334 -16.39 5.10 -0.39
CA ILE A 334 -14.94 5.30 -0.22
C ILE A 334 -14.56 5.09 1.24
N GLY A 335 -15.39 5.54 2.18
CA GLY A 335 -15.22 5.30 3.61
C GLY A 335 -15.06 3.81 3.97
N THR A 336 -15.95 2.94 3.49
CA THR A 336 -15.88 1.48 3.76
C THR A 336 -14.64 0.84 3.13
N ALA A 337 -14.31 1.21 1.90
CA ALA A 337 -13.09 0.73 1.24
C ALA A 337 -11.82 1.21 1.95
N LEU A 338 -11.81 2.44 2.49
CA LEU A 338 -10.69 2.96 3.30
C LEU A 338 -10.52 2.18 4.60
N VAL A 339 -11.62 1.75 5.25
CA VAL A 339 -11.55 0.86 6.43
C VAL A 339 -10.86 -0.45 6.05
N GLY A 340 -11.27 -1.09 4.95
CA GLY A 340 -10.59 -2.29 4.44
C GLY A 340 -9.10 -2.04 4.13
N ALA A 341 -8.80 -0.90 3.50
CA ALA A 341 -7.45 -0.48 3.13
C ALA A 341 -6.51 -0.25 4.32
N THR A 342 -7.04 -0.11 5.55
CA THR A 342 -6.19 -0.05 6.76
C THR A 342 -5.57 -1.39 7.11
N ALA A 343 -6.26 -2.51 6.85
CA ALA A 343 -5.69 -3.85 7.06
C ALA A 343 -4.63 -4.17 6.01
N ALA A 344 -5.01 -4.05 4.75
CA ALA A 344 -4.18 -4.30 3.59
C ALA A 344 -4.61 -3.38 2.45
N LYS A 345 -3.64 -2.77 1.75
CA LYS A 345 -3.97 -1.71 0.77
C LYS A 345 -4.66 -2.27 -0.47
N GLU A 346 -4.34 -3.50 -0.89
CA GLU A 346 -5.02 -4.16 -2.01
C GLU A 346 -6.52 -4.42 -1.75
N VAL A 347 -6.92 -4.60 -0.48
CA VAL A 347 -8.33 -4.84 -0.10
C VAL A 347 -9.23 -3.65 -0.51
N PHE A 348 -8.66 -2.47 -0.75
CA PHE A 348 -9.42 -1.33 -1.26
C PHE A 348 -10.18 -1.65 -2.56
N VAL A 349 -9.52 -2.31 -3.52
CA VAL A 349 -10.11 -2.61 -4.84
C VAL A 349 -11.22 -3.65 -4.70
N ALA A 350 -10.96 -4.72 -3.96
CA ALA A 350 -11.96 -5.75 -3.67
C ALA A 350 -13.19 -5.17 -2.96
N GLN A 351 -12.99 -4.30 -1.96
CA GLN A 351 -14.10 -3.64 -1.27
C GLN A 351 -14.90 -2.72 -2.21
N MET A 352 -14.22 -2.01 -3.11
CA MET A 352 -14.90 -1.22 -4.14
C MET A 352 -15.75 -2.09 -5.08
N GLY A 353 -15.25 -3.26 -5.49
CA GLY A 353 -16.02 -4.25 -6.26
C GLY A 353 -17.31 -4.66 -5.56
N VAL A 354 -17.22 -5.03 -4.28
CA VAL A 354 -18.39 -5.43 -3.48
C VAL A 354 -19.36 -4.28 -3.27
N VAL A 355 -18.87 -3.07 -2.97
CA VAL A 355 -19.72 -1.89 -2.73
C VAL A 355 -20.49 -1.46 -3.98
N PHE A 356 -19.91 -1.65 -5.17
CA PHE A 356 -20.54 -1.33 -6.45
C PHE A 356 -21.30 -2.51 -7.07
N ALA A 357 -21.43 -3.64 -6.36
CA ALA A 357 -22.09 -4.85 -6.84
C ALA A 357 -21.54 -5.34 -8.19
N VAL A 358 -20.21 -5.29 -8.36
CA VAL A 358 -19.51 -5.76 -9.58
C VAL A 358 -19.00 -7.21 -9.43
N GLY A 359 -19.35 -7.90 -8.34
CA GLY A 359 -18.85 -9.24 -8.04
C GLY A 359 -17.33 -9.26 -7.76
N GLU A 360 -16.63 -10.29 -8.23
CA GLU A 360 -15.16 -10.41 -8.14
C GLU A 360 -14.47 -9.39 -9.08
N ALA A 361 -14.33 -8.14 -8.60
CA ALA A 361 -13.63 -7.08 -9.31
C ALA A 361 -12.17 -6.95 -8.86
N ASP A 362 -11.27 -6.88 -9.83
CA ASP A 362 -9.85 -6.58 -9.65
C ASP A 362 -9.50 -5.19 -10.23
N GLU A 363 -8.21 -4.83 -10.22
CA GLU A 363 -7.73 -3.57 -10.80
C GLU A 363 -7.91 -3.45 -12.32
N THR A 364 -8.24 -4.56 -13.00
CA THR A 364 -8.43 -4.64 -14.46
C THR A 364 -9.89 -4.55 -14.89
N SER A 365 -10.84 -4.75 -13.96
CA SER A 365 -12.28 -4.72 -14.20
C SER A 365 -12.76 -3.42 -14.85
N ASP A 366 -13.26 -3.51 -16.09
CA ASP A 366 -13.81 -2.37 -16.83
C ASP A 366 -15.19 -1.95 -16.32
N ASP A 367 -15.98 -2.89 -15.80
CA ASP A 367 -17.29 -2.61 -15.20
C ASP A 367 -17.14 -1.72 -13.96
N LEU A 368 -16.19 -2.04 -13.08
CA LEU A 368 -15.89 -1.23 -11.90
C LEU A 368 -15.39 0.16 -12.30
N ARG A 369 -14.52 0.24 -13.31
CA ARG A 369 -14.05 1.54 -13.85
C ARG A 369 -15.18 2.38 -14.42
N GLN A 370 -16.17 1.76 -15.07
CA GLN A 370 -17.34 2.47 -15.61
C GLN A 370 -18.22 3.02 -14.50
N GLN A 371 -18.49 2.23 -13.44
CA GLN A 371 -19.25 2.70 -12.28
C GLN A 371 -18.54 3.87 -11.58
N LEU A 372 -17.22 3.78 -11.40
CA LEU A 372 -16.41 4.85 -10.81
C LEU A 372 -16.45 6.15 -11.64
N ARG A 373 -16.36 6.06 -12.97
CA ARG A 373 -16.47 7.21 -13.88
C ARG A 373 -17.84 7.88 -13.84
N ALA A 374 -18.90 7.08 -13.64
CA ALA A 374 -20.26 7.59 -13.60
C ALA A 374 -20.54 8.41 -12.34
N ARG A 375 -19.89 8.08 -11.21
CA ARG A 375 -20.18 8.69 -9.90
C ARG A 375 -19.15 9.72 -9.44
N TYR A 376 -17.89 9.59 -9.83
CA TYR A 376 -16.81 10.44 -9.34
C TYR A 376 -16.13 11.23 -10.46
N SER A 377 -15.63 12.41 -10.11
CA SER A 377 -14.80 13.20 -11.00
C SER A 377 -13.34 12.74 -10.98
N SER A 378 -12.58 13.11 -12.01
CA SER A 378 -11.13 12.85 -12.06
C SER A 378 -10.35 13.49 -10.90
N LEU A 379 -10.85 14.60 -10.36
CA LEU A 379 -10.31 15.24 -9.16
C LEU A 379 -10.47 14.33 -7.94
N VAL A 380 -11.63 13.70 -7.75
CA VAL A 380 -11.86 12.73 -6.66
C VAL A 380 -10.95 11.51 -6.85
N GLY A 381 -10.81 11.00 -8.08
CA GLY A 381 -9.87 9.93 -8.39
C GLY A 381 -8.43 10.25 -7.97
N PHE A 382 -7.95 11.46 -8.26
CA PHE A 382 -6.63 11.92 -7.79
C PHE A 382 -6.55 12.02 -6.26
N CYS A 383 -7.60 12.54 -5.62
CA CYS A 383 -7.68 12.65 -4.17
C CYS A 383 -7.65 11.26 -3.48
N ILE A 384 -8.30 10.25 -4.05
CA ILE A 384 -8.24 8.85 -3.57
C ILE A 384 -6.81 8.34 -3.62
N MET A 385 -6.10 8.53 -4.74
CA MET A 385 -4.70 8.10 -4.88
C MET A 385 -3.78 8.84 -3.88
N LEU A 386 -3.97 10.15 -3.72
CA LEU A 386 -3.21 10.96 -2.76
C LEU A 386 -3.47 10.53 -1.32
N PHE A 387 -4.73 10.26 -0.97
CA PHE A 387 -5.07 9.74 0.35
C PHE A 387 -4.48 8.35 0.56
N ALA A 388 -4.56 7.45 -0.42
CA ALA A 388 -3.96 6.11 -0.34
C ALA A 388 -2.44 6.15 -0.17
N LEU A 389 -1.77 7.12 -0.79
CA LEU A 389 -0.33 7.38 -0.67
C LEU A 389 0.06 7.84 0.75
N ILE A 390 -0.71 8.73 1.37
CA ILE A 390 -0.30 9.38 2.62
C ILE A 390 -0.88 8.68 3.86
N SER A 391 -2.09 8.11 3.73
CA SER A 391 -2.86 7.54 4.84
C SER A 391 -2.13 6.42 5.59
N THR A 392 -2.70 6.09 6.75
CA THR A 392 -2.25 5.07 7.69
C THR A 392 -1.63 3.86 6.99
N PRO A 393 -0.43 3.43 7.39
CA PRO A 393 0.19 2.25 6.83
C PRO A 393 -0.61 0.98 7.19
N CYS A 394 -0.38 -0.10 6.46
CA CYS A 394 -1.06 -1.37 6.73
C CYS A 394 -0.77 -1.91 8.15
N VAL A 395 -1.63 -2.80 8.66
CA VAL A 395 -1.51 -3.33 10.03
C VAL A 395 -0.14 -4.01 10.26
N ALA A 396 0.41 -4.67 9.24
CA ALA A 396 1.75 -5.26 9.33
C ALA A 396 2.83 -4.20 9.60
N THR A 397 2.74 -3.05 8.95
CA THR A 397 3.66 -1.92 9.18
C THR A 397 3.47 -1.34 10.57
N PHE A 398 2.23 -1.21 11.06
CA PHE A 398 1.95 -0.76 12.42
C PHE A 398 2.59 -1.68 13.47
N ALA A 399 2.45 -3.00 13.31
CA ALA A 399 3.04 -4.00 14.20
C ALA A 399 4.57 -3.94 14.24
N ILE A 400 5.21 -3.79 13.08
CA ILE A 400 6.67 -3.71 12.99
C ILE A 400 7.19 -2.35 13.47
N THR A 401 6.46 -1.26 13.22
CA THR A 401 6.77 0.06 13.81
C THR A 401 6.78 -0.01 15.32
N ARG A 402 5.76 -0.62 15.94
CA ARG A 402 5.71 -0.83 17.39
C ARG A 402 6.95 -1.57 17.89
N GLN A 403 7.39 -2.60 17.16
CA GLN A 403 8.56 -3.40 17.52
C GLN A 403 9.89 -2.64 17.36
N GLU A 404 10.08 -1.88 16.28
CA GLU A 404 11.36 -1.22 15.97
C GLU A 404 11.51 0.17 16.61
N ALA A 405 10.42 0.91 16.76
CA ALA A 405 10.41 2.23 17.41
C ALA A 405 10.45 2.12 18.96
N GLY A 406 10.17 0.94 19.51
CA GLY A 406 10.24 0.66 20.94
C GLY A 406 9.05 1.19 21.74
N GLY A 407 7.85 1.26 21.13
CA GLY A 407 6.65 1.72 21.82
C GLY A 407 5.40 1.75 20.94
N VAL A 408 4.25 1.49 21.55
CA VAL A 408 2.92 1.59 20.92
C VAL A 408 2.57 3.04 20.59
N SER A 409 3.04 3.98 21.40
CA SER A 409 2.87 5.42 21.18
C SER A 409 3.42 5.89 19.84
N TRP A 410 4.59 5.39 19.43
CA TRP A 410 5.18 5.70 18.13
C TRP A 410 4.37 5.15 16.96
N ALA A 411 3.83 3.94 17.10
CA ALA A 411 2.98 3.37 16.06
C ALA A 411 1.68 4.16 15.88
N PHE A 412 1.02 4.57 16.98
CA PHE A 412 -0.16 5.44 16.90
C PHE A 412 0.17 6.85 16.41
N ALA A 413 1.28 7.43 16.86
CA ALA A 413 1.73 8.74 16.38
C ALA A 413 1.97 8.72 14.87
N GLN A 414 2.60 7.65 14.36
CA GLN A 414 2.77 7.47 12.92
C GLN A 414 1.45 7.27 12.21
N GLY A 415 0.61 6.35 12.70
CA GLY A 415 -0.66 6.03 12.07
C GLY A 415 -1.56 7.25 11.99
N TRP A 416 -1.90 7.85 13.13
CA TRP A 416 -2.81 8.99 13.21
C TRP A 416 -2.20 10.26 12.64
N GLY A 417 -0.90 10.49 12.83
CA GLY A 417 -0.20 11.64 12.24
C GLY A 417 -0.25 11.60 10.71
N LEU A 418 -0.05 10.43 10.11
CA LEU A 418 -0.18 10.24 8.66
C LEU A 418 -1.63 10.31 8.18
N THR A 419 -2.60 9.77 8.92
CA THR A 419 -4.03 9.95 8.57
C THR A 419 -4.44 11.41 8.60
N ALA A 420 -4.03 12.15 9.63
CA ALA A 420 -4.33 13.58 9.77
C ALA A 420 -3.66 14.38 8.65
N LEU A 421 -2.39 14.08 8.34
CA LEU A 421 -1.69 14.69 7.22
C LEU A 421 -2.37 14.39 5.88
N ALA A 422 -2.81 13.14 5.66
CA ALA A 422 -3.54 12.73 4.47
C ALA A 422 -4.86 13.50 4.35
N TRP A 423 -5.61 13.60 5.46
CA TRP A 423 -6.86 14.35 5.51
C TRP A 423 -6.65 15.82 5.14
N ILE A 424 -5.71 16.50 5.80
CA ILE A 424 -5.43 17.93 5.56
C ILE A 424 -5.02 18.16 4.10
N LEU A 425 -4.08 17.37 3.59
CA LEU A 425 -3.58 17.55 2.23
C LEU A 425 -4.64 17.23 1.19
N THR A 426 -5.41 16.16 1.35
CA THR A 426 -6.47 15.80 0.40
C THR A 426 -7.62 16.82 0.43
N VAL A 427 -8.03 17.32 1.59
CA VAL A 427 -9.02 18.43 1.67
C VAL A 427 -8.48 19.66 0.95
N ALA A 428 -7.22 20.05 1.21
CA ALA A 428 -6.63 21.20 0.56
C ALA A 428 -6.59 21.04 -0.97
N VAL A 429 -6.16 19.88 -1.48
CA VAL A 429 -6.13 19.60 -2.92
C VAL A 429 -7.52 19.60 -3.52
N TYR A 430 -8.52 18.99 -2.87
CA TYR A 430 -9.89 18.94 -3.37
C TYR A 430 -10.51 20.34 -3.44
N GLN A 431 -10.43 21.12 -2.36
CA GLN A 431 -11.01 22.46 -2.30
C GLN A 431 -10.33 23.43 -3.27
N VAL A 432 -9.00 23.38 -3.37
CA VAL A 432 -8.26 24.19 -4.36
C VAL A 432 -8.61 23.75 -5.78
N GLY A 433 -8.75 22.44 -6.03
CA GLY A 433 -9.17 21.91 -7.33
C GLY A 433 -10.57 22.37 -7.74
N LEU A 434 -11.51 22.44 -6.78
CA LEU A 434 -12.84 23.01 -7.01
C LEU A 434 -12.77 24.50 -7.35
N LEU A 435 -11.98 25.29 -6.60
CA LEU A 435 -11.79 26.72 -6.85
C LEU A 435 -11.16 27.02 -8.21
N LEU A 436 -10.27 26.15 -8.69
CA LEU A 436 -9.65 26.24 -10.00
C LEU A 436 -10.53 25.73 -11.15
N GLY A 437 -11.75 25.25 -10.86
CA GLY A 437 -12.71 24.79 -11.86
C GLY A 437 -12.47 23.37 -12.38
N PHE A 438 -11.55 22.60 -11.79
CA PHE A 438 -11.31 21.19 -12.17
C PHE A 438 -12.41 20.24 -11.67
N GLY A 439 -13.39 20.75 -10.91
CA GLY A 439 -14.48 19.99 -10.30
C GLY A 439 -15.70 19.70 -11.18
N ALA A 440 -15.76 20.21 -12.42
CA ALA A 440 -16.91 20.05 -13.30
C ALA A 440 -16.92 18.68 -14.02
N GLY A 441 -17.20 17.61 -13.27
CA GLY A 441 -17.63 16.28 -13.73
C GLY A 441 -18.84 15.82 -12.90
N PRO A 442 -19.63 14.80 -13.31
CA PRO A 442 -21.04 14.64 -12.92
C PRO A 442 -21.24 14.29 -11.44
N ALA A 443 -21.13 15.31 -10.60
CA ALA A 443 -21.62 15.40 -9.23
C ALA A 443 -21.84 16.88 -8.91
N GLY A 444 -22.45 17.60 -9.85
CA GLY A 444 -23.10 18.87 -9.60
C GLY A 444 -24.57 18.58 -9.33
N GLY A 445 -24.94 18.47 -8.05
CA GLY A 445 -26.32 18.27 -7.64
C GLY A 445 -26.42 17.63 -6.27
N MET A 446 -26.37 18.48 -5.23
CA MET A 446 -26.97 18.34 -3.89
C MET A 446 -26.72 17.06 -3.07
#